data_AF-A0A432JLA7-F1
#
_entry.id   AF-A0A432JLA7-F1
#
_cell.length_a   1.000
_cell.length_b   1.000
_cell.length_c   1.000
_cell.angle_alpha   90.00
_cell.angle_beta   90.00
_cell.angle_gamma   90.00
#
_symmetry.space_group_name_H-M   'P 1'
#
loop_
_entity.id
_entity.type
_entity.pdbx_description
1 polymer ?
#
loop_
_entity_poly.entity_id
_entity_poly.type
_entity_poly.pdbx_seq_one_letter_code
_entity_poly.pdbx_strand_id
1 'polypeptide(L)' 'MQEQPGIAPTPLEFASDTLGMKLWSKQEEVLGSLVEHRRVAVKSGNGLGKGFCAAVALLWFAVSGLVEWRW' A
#
# COMPACT_ATOMS: atom_id res chain seq x y z
N MET A 1 -26.39 5.94 12.87
CA MET A 1 -25.17 5.54 12.16
C MET A 1 -24.19 6.69 12.33
N GLN A 2 -23.26 6.58 13.29
CA GLN A 2 -22.25 7.63 13.51
C GLN A 2 -21.08 7.31 12.57
N GLU A 3 -20.76 8.22 11.66
CA GLU A 3 -19.66 8.11 10.70
C GLU A 3 -18.35 8.23 11.50
N GLN A 4 -17.65 7.12 11.70
CA GLN A 4 -16.31 7.14 12.29
C GLN A 4 -15.39 7.90 11.33
N PRO A 5 -14.49 8.77 11.81
CA PRO A 5 -13.50 9.40 10.94
C PRO A 5 -12.73 8.27 10.25
N GLY A 6 -12.91 8.15 8.93
CA GLY A 6 -12.40 7.02 8.16
C GLY A 6 -10.89 6.97 8.26
N ILE A 7 -10.36 6.11 9.12
CA ILE A 7 -8.93 5.79 9.14
C ILE A 7 -8.62 5.25 7.75
N ALA A 8 -7.70 5.90 7.05
CA ALA A 8 -7.28 5.43 5.75
C ALA A 8 -6.77 3.99 5.89
N PRO A 9 -7.20 3.06 5.02
CA PRO A 9 -6.78 1.67 5.11
C PRO A 9 -5.25 1.59 4.99
N THR A 10 -4.63 0.63 5.65
CA THR A 10 -3.22 0.29 5.42
C THR A 10 -3.03 -0.20 3.97
N PRO A 11 -1.81 -0.19 3.41
CA PRO A 11 -1.58 -0.70 2.05
C PRO A 11 -1.92 -2.19 1.91
N LEU A 12 -1.91 -2.96 3.01
CA LEU A 12 -2.32 -4.36 3.01
C LEU A 12 -3.84 -4.49 2.94
N GLU A 13 -4.58 -3.76 3.77
CA GLU A 13 -6.05 -3.71 3.74
C GLU A 13 -6.55 -3.15 2.39
N PHE A 14 -5.86 -2.15 1.84
CA PHE A 14 -6.16 -1.65 0.51
C PHE A 14 -5.98 -2.74 -0.56
N ALA A 15 -4.90 -3.53 -0.49
CA ALA A 15 -4.68 -4.61 -1.43
C ALA A 15 -5.74 -5.72 -1.32
N SER A 16 -6.06 -6.17 -0.10
CA SER A 16 -7.01 -7.26 0.11
C SER A 16 -8.46 -6.81 -0.07
N ASP A 17 -8.87 -5.74 0.60
CA ASP A 17 -10.27 -5.42 0.81
C ASP A 17 -10.77 -4.44 -0.27
N THR A 18 -9.89 -3.58 -0.79
CA THR A 18 -10.25 -2.63 -1.86
C THR A 18 -9.98 -3.21 -3.24
N LEU A 19 -8.82 -3.82 -3.45
CA LEU A 19 -8.44 -4.36 -4.77
C LEU A 19 -8.79 -5.84 -4.96
N GLY A 20 -9.16 -6.57 -3.89
CA GLY A 20 -9.45 -8.00 -3.97
C GLY A 20 -8.23 -8.86 -4.31
N MET A 21 -7.01 -8.37 -4.04
CA MET A 21 -5.76 -8.99 -4.45
C MET A 21 -5.18 -9.86 -3.33
N LYS A 22 -4.63 -11.01 -3.70
CA LYS A 22 -3.85 -11.86 -2.79
C LYS A 22 -2.36 -11.60 -2.98
N LEU A 23 -1.72 -11.09 -1.94
CA LEU A 23 -0.28 -10.90 -1.88
C LEU A 23 0.41 -12.20 -1.41
N TRP A 24 1.67 -12.35 -1.77
CA TRP A 24 2.56 -13.34 -1.14
C TRP A 24 3.41 -12.64 -0.08
N SER A 25 4.01 -13.43 0.81
CA SER A 25 4.68 -12.93 2.03
C SER A 25 5.69 -11.81 1.79
N LYS A 26 6.45 -11.85 0.70
CA LYS A 26 7.43 -10.77 0.39
C LYS A 26 6.80 -9.50 -0.14
N GLN A 27 5.65 -9.56 -0.82
CA GLN A 27 4.90 -8.35 -1.16
C GLN A 27 4.26 -7.72 0.07
N GLU A 28 3.75 -8.54 1.00
CA GLU A 28 3.20 -8.06 2.27
C GLU A 28 4.27 -7.38 3.11
N GLU A 29 5.47 -7.96 3.23
CA GLU A 29 6.62 -7.36 3.92
C GLU A 29 6.98 -5.99 3.34
N VAL A 30 7.04 -5.89 2.01
CA VAL A 30 7.37 -4.63 1.32
C VAL A 30 6.28 -3.57 1.55
N LEU A 31 5.00 -3.92 1.38
CA LEU A 31 3.90 -2.97 1.55
C LEU A 31 3.70 -2.57 3.01
N GLY A 32 3.79 -3.51 3.95
CA GLY A 32 3.73 -3.23 5.39
C GLY A 32 4.84 -2.28 5.85
N SER A 33 6.06 -2.44 5.30
CA SER A 33 7.18 -1.54 5.60
C SER A 33 6.93 -0.07 5.25
N LEU A 34 6.00 0.22 4.31
CA LEU A 34 5.67 1.60 3.92
C LEU A 34 4.91 2.36 5.02
N VAL A 35 4.26 1.65 5.94
CA VAL A 35 3.55 2.27 7.07
C VAL A 35 4.54 2.77 8.12
N GLU A 36 5.59 2.00 8.38
CA GLU A 36 6.55 2.28 9.45
C GLU A 36 7.74 3.13 8.98
N HIS A 37 8.00 3.18 7.68
CA HIS A 37 9.20 3.80 7.14
C HIS A 37 8.89 4.78 6.01
N ARG A 38 9.41 6.00 6.14
CA ARG A 38 9.35 7.03 5.09
C ARG A 38 10.06 6.60 3.79
N ARG A 39 11.05 5.70 3.89
CA ARG A 39 11.84 5.21 2.76
C ARG A 39 12.10 3.72 2.94
N VAL A 40 11.75 2.94 1.91
CA VAL A 40 11.97 1.49 1.85
C VAL A 40 12.77 1.18 0.60
N ALA A 41 13.87 0.44 0.74
CA ALA A 41 14.68 -0.03 -0.38
C ALA A 41 14.54 -1.56 -0.49
N VAL A 42 14.08 -2.03 -1.65
CA VAL A 42 13.86 -3.46 -1.91
C VAL A 42 14.86 -3.95 -2.94
N LYS A 43 15.53 -5.06 -2.65
CA LYS A 43 16.47 -5.69 -3.59
C LYS A 43 15.76 -6.09 -4.90
N SER A 44 16.40 -5.84 -6.04
CA SER A 44 15.89 -6.20 -7.36
C SER A 44 15.87 -7.72 -7.60
N GLY A 45 15.19 -8.16 -8.67
CA GLY A 45 15.02 -9.57 -9.03
C GLY A 45 13.98 -9.75 -10.15
N ASN A 46 14.01 -10.86 -10.88
CA ASN A 46 13.15 -11.01 -12.07
C ASN A 46 11.89 -11.82 -11.74
N GLY A 47 10.75 -11.46 -12.33
CA GLY A 47 9.49 -12.21 -12.22
C GLY A 47 8.77 -12.15 -10.85
N LEU A 48 9.27 -11.38 -9.88
CA LEU A 48 8.73 -11.33 -8.50
C LEU A 48 7.51 -10.40 -8.31
N GLY A 49 6.95 -9.86 -9.40
CA GLY A 49 5.82 -8.92 -9.32
C GLY A 49 6.17 -7.56 -8.68
N LYS A 50 7.39 -7.05 -8.88
CA LYS A 50 7.81 -5.74 -8.34
C LYS A 50 6.98 -4.57 -8.87
N GLY A 51 6.67 -4.56 -10.16
CA GLY A 51 5.81 -3.53 -10.75
C GLY A 51 4.41 -3.55 -10.17
N PHE A 52 3.85 -4.74 -9.95
CA PHE A 52 2.56 -4.91 -9.28
C PHE A 52 2.58 -4.34 -7.86
N CYS A 53 3.58 -4.71 -7.05
CA CYS A 53 3.74 -4.20 -5.69
C CYS A 53 3.89 -2.67 -5.65
N ALA A 54 4.68 -2.11 -6.57
CA ALA A 54 4.83 -0.65 -6.70
C ALA A 54 3.51 0.04 -7.12
N ALA A 55 2.72 -0.58 -8.01
CA ALA A 55 1.43 -0.04 -8.44
C ALA A 55 0.41 -0.03 -7.28
N VAL A 56 0.33 -1.10 -6.49
CA VAL A 56 -0.53 -1.16 -5.29
C VAL A 56 -0.13 -0.08 -4.30
N ALA A 57 1.18 0.07 -4.01
CA ALA A 57 1.68 1.12 -3.13
C ALA A 57 1.30 2.53 -3.63
N LEU A 58 1.48 2.78 -4.94
CA LEU A 58 1.15 4.06 -5.55
C LEU A 58 -0.35 4.37 -5.50
N LEU A 59 -1.20 3.38 -5.79
CA LEU A 59 -2.66 3.53 -5.74
C LEU A 59 -3.15 3.77 -4.32
N TRP A 60 -2.66 2.97 -3.36
CA TRP A 60 -2.95 3.17 -1.95
C TRP A 60 -2.60 4.60 -1.53
N PHE A 61 -1.41 5.06 -1.88
CA PHE A 61 -0.93 6.39 -1.53
C PHE A 61 -1.71 7.51 -2.23
N ALA A 62 -2.08 7.34 -3.50
CA ALA A 62 -2.87 8.32 -4.23
C ALA A 62 -4.28 8.44 -3.64
N VAL A 63 -4.94 7.32 -3.36
CA VAL A 63 -6.32 7.28 -2.84
C VAL A 63 -6.38 7.70 -1.37
N SER A 64 -5.45 7.22 -0.54
CA SER A 64 -5.40 7.53 0.89
C SER A 64 -4.81 8.92 1.17
N GLY A 65 -3.88 9.37 0.32
CA GLY A 65 -3.21 10.67 0.44
C GLY A 65 -3.98 11.83 -0.18
N LEU A 66 -5.05 11.58 -0.94
CA LEU A 66 -5.95 12.61 -1.51
C LEU A 66 -6.63 13.51 -0.45
N VAL A 67 -6.43 13.25 0.85
CA VAL A 67 -6.93 14.09 1.94
C VAL A 67 -6.00 15.26 2.32
N GLU A 68 -4.68 15.23 2.07
CA GLU A 68 -3.86 16.43 2.35
C GLU A 68 -2.52 16.42 1.60
N TRP A 69 -2.54 16.84 0.34
CA TRP A 69 -1.35 17.30 -0.37
C TRP A 69 -1.25 18.82 -0.27
N ARG A 70 -0.82 19.33 0.88
CA ARG A 70 -0.31 20.70 0.98
C ARG A 70 1.20 20.66 0.86
N TRP A 71 1.68 21.12 -0.29
CA TRP A 71 3.07 21.43 -0.58
C TRP A 71 3.66 22.39 0.46
#